data_AF-A0A0A8YCW9-F1
#
_entry.id   AF-A0A0A8YCW9-F1
#
_cell.length_a   1.000
_cell.length_b   1.000
_cell.length_c   1.000
_cell.angle_alpha   90.00
_cell.angle_beta   90.00
_cell.angle_gamma   90.00
#
_symmetry.space_group_name_H-M   'P 1'
#
loop_
_entity.id
_entity.type
_entity.pdbx_description
1 polymer ?
#
loop_
_entity_poly.entity_id
_entity_poly.type
_entity_poly.pdbx_seq_one_letter_code
_entity_poly.pdbx_strand_id
1 'polypeptide(L)'
;MRRWVLAIAILAAAAAALFIGAAEAQAVQQGHQTERISGSAGDVLEDNPVGRLKVYVYDLPSKYNKKLLKKDPRCLNHMFAAEIFMHRFLLSSAVRTFNPEEADWFYTPVYTTCDLTPSGLPLPFKSPRMMRSAIELIATNWPYWNRSEGADHFFVTPHDFGACFHYQVETPVH
;
A
#
# COMPACT_ATOMS: atom_id res chain seq x y z
N MET A 1 -74.25 -25.43 -3.07
CA MET A 1 -73.60 -24.19 -2.55
C MET A 1 -72.76 -24.36 -1.29
N ARG A 2 -72.82 -25.48 -0.53
CA ARG A 2 -72.09 -25.65 0.75
C ARG A 2 -70.68 -26.28 0.64
N ARG A 3 -70.36 -26.93 -0.49
CA ARG A 3 -69.07 -27.61 -0.73
C ARG A 3 -67.95 -26.69 -1.24
N TRP A 4 -68.30 -25.63 -1.96
CA TRP A 4 -67.34 -24.66 -2.51
C TRP A 4 -66.87 -23.65 -1.46
N VAL A 5 -67.74 -23.29 -0.51
CA VAL A 5 -67.41 -22.39 0.61
C VAL A 5 -66.40 -23.03 1.58
N LEU A 6 -66.50 -24.35 1.81
CA LEU A 6 -65.53 -25.09 2.61
C LEU A 6 -64.15 -25.21 1.93
N ALA A 7 -64.11 -25.40 0.61
CA ALA A 7 -62.85 -25.46 -0.13
C ALA A 7 -62.10 -24.12 -0.14
N ILE A 8 -62.83 -23.01 -0.25
CA ILE A 8 -62.26 -21.65 -0.21
C ILE A 8 -61.78 -21.28 1.20
N ALA A 9 -62.51 -21.68 2.25
CA ALA A 9 -62.11 -21.44 3.63
C ALA A 9 -60.83 -22.21 4.03
N ILE A 10 -60.65 -23.45 3.53
CA ILE A 10 -59.44 -24.26 3.80
C ILE A 10 -58.22 -23.68 3.06
N LEU A 11 -58.39 -23.18 1.83
CA LEU A 11 -57.32 -22.52 1.07
C LEU A 11 -56.90 -21.18 1.69
N ALA A 12 -57.84 -20.40 2.24
CA ALA A 12 -57.52 -19.15 2.92
C ALA A 12 -56.77 -19.37 4.25
N ALA A 13 -57.11 -20.42 5.01
CA ALA A 13 -56.41 -20.76 6.25
C ALA A 13 -54.99 -21.29 6.00
N ALA A 14 -54.78 -22.05 4.91
CA ALA A 14 -53.45 -22.52 4.52
C ALA A 14 -52.53 -21.38 4.01
N ALA A 15 -53.10 -20.37 3.34
CA ALA A 15 -52.34 -19.20 2.89
C ALA A 15 -51.95 -18.26 4.05
N ALA A 16 -52.79 -18.12 5.08
CA ALA A 16 -52.51 -17.29 6.25
C ALA A 16 -51.46 -17.90 7.20
N ALA A 17 -51.29 -19.22 7.18
CA ALA A 17 -50.29 -19.92 8.00
C ALA A 17 -48.86 -19.91 7.39
N LEU A 18 -48.67 -19.38 6.18
CA LEU A 18 -47.37 -19.34 5.50
C LEU A 18 -46.66 -17.97 5.59
N PHE A 19 -47.22 -17.00 6.33
CA PHE A 19 -46.68 -15.64 6.44
C PHE A 19 -46.26 -15.22 7.87
N ILE A 20 -45.89 -16.18 8.73
CA ILE A 20 -45.25 -15.86 10.02
C ILE A 20 -44.00 -16.73 10.17
N GLY A 21 -43.00 -16.42 9.35
CA GLY A 21 -41.61 -16.79 9.59
C GLY A 21 -40.80 -15.50 9.56
N ALA A 22 -40.63 -14.87 10.73
CA ALA A 22 -39.71 -13.77 10.89
C ALA A 22 -38.30 -14.29 10.59
N ALA A 23 -37.80 -14.04 9.38
CA ALA A 23 -36.39 -14.21 9.05
C ALA A 23 -35.66 -13.02 9.68
N GLU A 24 -35.11 -13.23 10.87
CA GLU A 24 -34.12 -12.35 11.46
C GLU A 24 -32.97 -12.21 10.45
N ALA A 25 -32.77 -11.01 9.92
CA ALA A 25 -31.59 -10.69 9.13
C ALA A 25 -30.38 -10.71 10.08
N GLN A 26 -29.79 -11.89 10.26
CA GLN A 26 -28.52 -12.03 10.96
C GLN A 26 -27.46 -11.28 10.14
N ALA A 27 -26.99 -10.17 10.68
CA ALA A 27 -25.85 -9.45 10.14
C ALA A 27 -24.66 -10.42 10.04
N VAL A 28 -24.22 -10.70 8.81
CA VAL A 28 -23.00 -11.45 8.54
C VAL A 28 -21.83 -10.58 8.98
N GLN A 29 -21.40 -10.77 10.22
CA GLN A 29 -20.14 -10.23 10.71
C GLN A 29 -19.03 -11.07 10.09
N GLN A 30 -18.57 -10.67 8.90
CA GLN A 30 -17.29 -11.15 8.37
C GLN A 30 -16.17 -10.60 9.26
N GLY A 31 -15.96 -11.26 10.39
CA GLY A 31 -14.69 -11.24 11.07
C GLY A 31 -13.69 -11.89 10.13
N HIS A 32 -12.97 -11.08 9.35
CA HIS A 32 -11.75 -11.53 8.70
C HIS A 32 -10.78 -11.88 9.83
N GLN A 33 -10.81 -13.14 10.28
CA GLN A 33 -9.72 -13.68 11.08
C GLN A 33 -8.53 -13.74 10.15
N THR A 34 -7.65 -12.75 10.27
CA THR A 34 -6.30 -12.87 9.76
C THR A 34 -5.70 -14.05 10.52
N GLU A 35 -5.68 -15.23 9.91
CA GLU A 35 -4.95 -16.37 10.46
C GLU A 35 -3.49 -15.92 10.57
N ARG A 36 -3.06 -15.63 11.80
CA ARG A 36 -1.64 -15.48 12.09
C ARG A 36 -1.01 -16.82 11.74
N ILE A 37 -0.14 -16.80 10.74
CA ILE A 37 0.73 -17.93 10.41
C ILE A 37 1.44 -18.32 11.70
N SER A 38 1.11 -19.49 12.25
CA SER A 38 1.75 -20.03 13.45
C SER A 38 3.14 -20.52 13.07
N GLY A 39 4.09 -19.59 13.00
CA GLY A 39 5.53 -19.85 12.93
C GLY A 39 6.21 -19.30 14.18
N SER A 40 7.17 -20.05 14.72
CA SER A 40 8.04 -19.58 15.81
C SER A 40 9.05 -18.56 15.26
N ALA A 41 8.61 -17.32 15.07
CA ALA A 41 9.48 -16.15 15.01
C ALA A 41 9.54 -15.47 16.39
N GLY A 42 9.46 -16.27 17.45
CA GLY A 42 9.26 -15.81 18.83
C GLY A 42 10.37 -14.88 19.32
N ASP A 43 11.58 -15.07 18.82
CA ASP A 43 12.77 -14.25 19.10
C ASP A 43 12.85 -12.96 18.26
N VAL A 44 12.08 -12.83 17.17
CA VAL A 44 12.10 -11.65 16.28
C VAL A 44 11.18 -10.52 16.77
N LEU A 45 10.22 -10.83 17.65
CA LEU A 45 9.20 -9.88 18.11
C LEU A 45 9.25 -9.59 19.62
N GLU A 46 10.19 -10.19 20.35
CA GLU A 46 10.40 -9.95 21.79
C GLU A 46 11.10 -8.62 22.08
N ASP A 47 11.83 -8.08 21.10
CA ASP A 47 12.32 -6.71 21.13
C ASP A 47 11.13 -5.75 20.96
N ASN A 48 10.97 -4.77 21.86
CA ASN A 48 10.01 -3.68 21.68
C ASN A 48 10.22 -3.04 20.30
N PRO A 49 9.36 -3.32 19.28
CA PRO A 49 9.64 -2.94 17.90
C PRO A 49 9.53 -1.43 17.68
N VAL A 50 9.00 -0.71 18.69
CA VAL A 50 8.79 0.73 18.71
C VAL A 50 9.94 1.45 19.42
N GLY A 51 10.76 0.74 20.20
CA GLY A 51 11.60 1.33 21.25
C GLY A 51 12.88 2.02 20.78
N ARG A 52 13.39 1.71 19.58
CA ARG A 52 14.70 2.21 19.14
C ARG A 52 14.72 2.85 17.77
N LEU A 53 14.06 2.22 16.77
CA LEU A 53 14.13 2.70 15.40
C LEU A 53 13.25 3.95 15.20
N LYS A 54 13.87 5.02 14.69
CA LYS A 54 13.18 6.24 14.24
C LYS A 54 13.43 6.50 12.77
N VAL A 55 12.36 6.64 12.01
CA VAL A 55 12.40 6.93 10.57
C VAL A 55 11.78 8.30 10.29
N TYR A 56 12.57 9.22 9.77
CA TYR A 56 12.05 10.47 9.24
C TYR A 56 11.56 10.26 7.81
N VAL A 57 10.37 10.79 7.48
CA VAL A 57 9.80 10.70 6.13
C VAL A 57 9.83 12.08 5.50
N TYR A 58 10.53 12.23 4.37
CA TYR A 58 10.55 13.49 3.63
C TYR A 58 9.16 13.88 3.12
N ASP A 59 8.78 15.14 3.35
CA ASP A 59 7.61 15.73 2.71
C ASP A 59 7.96 16.24 1.30
N LEU A 60 7.90 15.33 0.33
CA LEU A 60 8.21 15.66 -1.06
C LEU A 60 7.03 16.32 -1.79
N PRO A 61 7.30 17.21 -2.76
CA PRO A 61 6.28 17.70 -3.68
C PRO A 61 5.52 16.55 -4.36
N SER A 62 4.19 16.69 -4.48
CA SER A 62 3.32 15.60 -4.96
C SER A 62 3.67 15.03 -6.35
N LYS A 63 4.45 15.75 -7.16
CA LYS A 63 4.96 15.30 -8.46
C LYS A 63 5.82 14.02 -8.37
N TYR A 64 6.44 13.75 -7.23
CA TYR A 64 7.24 12.55 -6.99
C TYR A 64 6.41 11.35 -6.50
N ASN A 65 5.14 11.56 -6.10
CA ASN A 65 4.31 10.50 -5.51
C ASN A 65 2.81 10.64 -5.82
N LYS A 66 2.05 11.33 -4.98
CA LYS A 66 0.58 11.43 -4.98
C LYS A 66 0.01 11.83 -6.34
N LYS A 67 0.71 12.65 -7.13
CA LYS A 67 0.25 13.06 -8.47
C LYS A 67 0.29 11.91 -9.48
N LEU A 68 1.28 11.02 -9.39
CA LEU A 68 1.39 9.82 -10.25
C LEU A 68 0.28 8.84 -9.93
N LEU A 69 0.06 8.58 -8.63
CA LEU A 69 -1.04 7.74 -8.17
C LEU A 69 -2.43 8.29 -8.58
N LYS A 70 -2.62 9.61 -8.49
CA LYS A 70 -3.86 10.25 -8.97
C LYS A 70 -4.03 10.13 -10.48
N LYS A 71 -2.94 10.16 -11.25
CA LYS A 71 -2.95 10.00 -12.70
C LYS A 71 -3.30 8.57 -13.10
N ASP A 72 -2.76 7.57 -12.41
CA ASP A 72 -3.00 6.16 -12.71
C ASP A 72 -3.26 5.32 -11.44
N PRO A 73 -4.54 5.15 -11.04
CA PRO A 73 -4.91 4.37 -9.87
C PRO A 73 -4.57 2.88 -9.96
N ARG A 74 -4.27 2.35 -11.16
CA ARG A 74 -3.88 0.94 -11.35
C ARG A 74 -2.64 0.58 -10.54
N CYS A 75 -1.80 1.56 -10.21
CA CYS A 75 -0.62 1.39 -9.38
C CYS A 75 -0.91 0.80 -8.00
N LEU A 76 -2.12 0.96 -7.46
CA LEU A 76 -2.51 0.37 -6.17
C LEU A 76 -2.63 -1.16 -6.21
N ASN A 77 -2.93 -1.71 -7.39
CA ASN A 77 -3.14 -3.13 -7.59
C ASN A 77 -2.01 -3.75 -8.43
N HIS A 78 -0.97 -2.98 -8.74
CA HIS A 78 0.19 -3.43 -9.50
C HIS A 78 1.22 -4.10 -8.59
N MET A 79 2.08 -4.97 -9.13
CA MET A 79 3.18 -5.58 -8.35
C MET A 79 4.12 -4.54 -7.71
N PHE A 80 4.14 -3.32 -8.23
CA PHE A 80 4.97 -2.23 -7.72
C PHE A 80 4.29 -1.36 -6.66
N ALA A 81 3.06 -1.69 -6.26
CA ALA A 81 2.34 -0.96 -5.21
C ALA A 81 3.09 -0.90 -3.87
N ALA A 82 4.13 -1.73 -3.69
CA ALA A 82 5.02 -1.72 -2.53
C ALA A 82 5.57 -0.33 -2.19
N GLU A 83 5.90 0.51 -3.19
CA GLU A 83 6.36 1.89 -2.93
C GLU A 83 5.26 2.77 -2.28
N ILE A 84 4.00 2.53 -2.64
CA ILE A 84 2.84 3.22 -2.07
C ILE A 84 2.54 2.70 -0.66
N PHE A 85 2.50 1.37 -0.51
CA PHE A 85 2.17 0.74 0.77
C PHE A 85 3.25 0.99 1.82
N MET A 86 4.55 0.97 1.45
CA MET A 86 5.62 1.36 2.37
C MET A 86 5.47 2.80 2.84
N HIS A 87 5.18 3.73 1.92
CA HIS A 87 4.97 5.13 2.29
C HIS A 87 3.78 5.27 3.25
N ARG A 88 2.63 4.66 2.94
CA ARG A 88 1.45 4.71 3.83
C ARG A 88 1.72 4.07 5.19
N PHE A 89 2.38 2.92 5.19
CA PHE A 89 2.78 2.21 6.40
C PHE A 89 3.63 3.10 7.30
N LEU A 90 4.71 3.70 6.77
CA LEU A 90 5.57 4.59 7.54
C LEU A 90 4.81 5.82 8.03
N LEU A 91 3.92 6.41 7.23
CA LEU A 91 3.12 7.57 7.68
C LEU A 91 2.26 7.27 8.92
N SER A 92 1.79 6.03 9.08
CA SER A 92 0.98 5.56 10.21
C SER A 92 1.73 4.77 11.28
N SER A 93 3.02 4.51 11.09
CA SER A 93 3.80 3.63 11.97
C SER A 93 4.35 4.37 13.19
N ALA A 94 4.43 3.68 14.32
CA ALA A 94 5.02 4.22 15.56
C ALA A 94 6.53 4.48 15.46
N VAL A 95 7.21 3.89 14.47
CA VAL A 95 8.63 4.16 14.19
C VAL A 95 8.86 5.50 13.49
N ARG A 96 7.81 6.13 12.97
CA ARG A 96 7.96 7.43 12.30
C ARG A 96 8.28 8.51 13.31
N THR A 97 9.23 9.37 12.95
CA THR A 97 9.48 10.63 13.63
C THR A 97 9.21 11.84 12.72
N PHE A 98 8.84 12.95 13.36
CA PHE A 98 8.78 14.28 12.74
C PHE A 98 10.01 15.12 13.07
N ASN A 99 10.84 14.68 14.02
CA ASN A 99 12.07 15.32 14.40
C ASN A 99 13.22 14.61 13.65
N PRO A 100 13.91 15.28 12.71
CA PRO A 100 15.00 14.67 11.97
C PRO A 100 16.25 14.42 12.85
N GLU A 101 16.40 15.12 13.98
CA GLU A 101 17.56 14.95 14.87
C GLU A 101 17.53 13.64 15.67
N GLU A 102 16.36 13.01 15.82
CA GLU A 102 16.22 11.70 16.46
C GLU A 102 16.14 10.55 15.44
N ALA A 103 16.23 10.84 14.14
CA ALA A 103 16.06 9.85 13.09
C ALA A 103 17.33 9.00 12.89
N ASP A 104 17.16 7.67 12.90
CA ASP A 104 18.20 6.73 12.50
C ASP A 104 18.27 6.60 10.98
N TRP A 105 17.12 6.66 10.31
CA TRP A 105 16.99 6.50 8.86
C TRP A 105 16.05 7.53 8.25
N PHE A 106 16.31 7.87 7.00
CA PHE A 106 15.55 8.85 6.23
C PHE A 106 14.88 8.17 5.03
N TYR A 107 13.55 8.10 5.05
CA TYR A 107 12.78 7.58 3.94
C TYR A 107 12.40 8.68 2.95
N THR A 108 12.70 8.45 1.67
CA THR A 108 12.35 9.37 0.58
C THR A 108 11.24 8.77 -0.29
N PRO A 109 9.98 9.24 -0.18
CA PRO A 109 8.82 8.63 -0.85
C PRO A 109 8.72 9.02 -2.33
N VAL A 110 9.54 8.40 -3.18
CA VAL A 110 9.52 8.54 -4.65
C VAL A 110 8.83 7.33 -5.27
N TYR A 111 7.81 7.57 -6.10
CA TYR A 111 7.04 6.53 -6.78
C TYR A 111 7.55 6.32 -8.20
N THR A 112 8.72 5.69 -8.32
CA THR A 112 9.44 5.59 -9.60
C THR A 112 8.79 4.63 -10.59
N THR A 113 7.86 3.78 -10.12
CA THR A 113 7.21 2.75 -10.95
C THR A 113 5.74 3.04 -11.25
N CYS A 114 5.15 4.07 -10.63
CA CYS A 114 3.75 4.45 -10.85
C CYS A 114 3.43 5.17 -12.18
N ASP A 115 4.43 5.48 -13.03
CA ASP A 115 4.16 6.01 -14.38
C ASP A 115 4.07 4.85 -15.38
N LEU A 116 2.88 4.27 -15.49
CA LEU A 116 2.63 3.06 -16.27
C LEU A 116 2.30 3.36 -17.74
N THR A 117 2.70 2.46 -18.63
CA THR A 117 2.21 2.40 -20.01
C THR A 117 0.72 2.01 -20.05
N PRO A 118 0.05 2.12 -21.21
CA PRO A 118 -1.30 1.56 -21.37
C PRO A 118 -1.37 0.07 -21.00
N SER A 119 -0.31 -0.70 -21.29
CA SER A 119 -0.19 -2.12 -20.94
C SER A 119 0.21 -2.39 -19.48
N GLY A 120 0.43 -1.36 -18.66
CA GLY A 120 0.75 -1.52 -17.24
C GLY A 120 2.24 -1.72 -16.94
N LEU A 121 3.13 -1.56 -17.92
CA LEU A 121 4.57 -1.64 -17.68
C LEU A 121 5.11 -0.31 -17.14
N PRO A 122 6.09 -0.30 -16.23
CA PRO A 122 6.68 0.93 -15.74
C PRO A 122 7.51 1.57 -16.85
N LEU A 123 7.60 2.90 -16.89
CA LEU A 123 8.41 3.61 -17.88
C LEU A 123 9.88 3.76 -17.42
N PRO A 124 10.82 2.89 -17.88
CA PRO A 124 12.18 2.83 -17.33
C PRO A 124 12.96 4.13 -17.52
N PHE A 125 12.71 4.88 -18.60
CA PHE A 125 13.48 6.09 -18.91
C PHE A 125 13.17 7.31 -18.02
N LYS A 126 12.00 7.32 -17.36
CA LYS A 126 11.60 8.44 -16.49
C LYS A 126 12.02 8.24 -15.05
N SER A 127 12.02 6.99 -14.59
CA SER A 127 12.37 6.60 -13.22
C SER A 127 13.74 7.13 -12.75
N PRO A 128 14.86 6.99 -13.51
CA PRO A 128 16.16 7.51 -13.06
C PRO A 128 16.22 9.03 -13.03
N ARG A 129 15.52 9.71 -13.96
CA ARG A 129 15.43 11.18 -13.94
C ARG A 129 14.65 11.68 -12.72
N MET A 130 13.56 11.00 -12.38
CA MET A 130 12.77 11.30 -11.20
C MET A 130 13.56 11.08 -9.91
N MET A 131 14.28 9.95 -9.82
CA MET A 131 15.12 9.65 -8.66
C MET A 131 16.23 10.69 -8.49
N ARG A 132 16.99 10.99 -9.55
CA ARG A 132 18.04 12.01 -9.52
C ARG A 132 17.48 13.37 -9.08
N SER A 133 16.36 13.79 -9.65
CA SER A 133 15.72 15.06 -9.29
C SER A 133 15.22 15.07 -7.84
N ALA A 134 14.78 13.94 -7.29
CA ALA A 134 14.37 13.86 -5.89
C ALA A 134 15.58 13.95 -4.95
N ILE A 135 16.68 13.28 -5.30
CA ILE A 135 17.94 13.34 -4.55
C ILE A 135 18.51 14.76 -4.55
N GLU A 136 18.60 15.41 -5.71
CA GLU A 136 19.03 16.80 -5.83
C GLU A 136 18.17 17.74 -4.98
N LEU A 137 16.84 17.54 -5.00
CA LEU A 137 15.91 18.32 -4.21
C LEU A 137 16.17 18.16 -2.70
N ILE A 138 16.33 16.92 -2.22
CA ILE A 138 16.53 16.69 -0.78
C ILE A 138 17.91 17.15 -0.31
N ALA A 139 18.94 16.97 -1.14
CA ALA A 139 20.30 17.44 -0.89
C ALA A 139 20.41 18.97 -0.83
N THR A 140 19.58 19.67 -1.60
CA THR A 140 19.60 21.15 -1.66
C THR A 140 18.78 21.77 -0.54
N ASN A 141 17.63 21.20 -0.21
CA ASN A 141 16.64 21.86 0.66
C ASN A 141 16.69 21.41 2.13
N TRP A 142 17.32 20.28 2.43
CA TRP A 142 17.45 19.78 3.80
C TRP A 142 18.91 19.42 4.11
N PRO A 143 19.40 19.73 5.32
CA PRO A 143 20.80 19.48 5.66
C PRO A 143 21.11 17.99 5.85
N TYR A 144 20.09 17.14 6.05
CA TYR A 144 20.26 15.74 6.47
C TYR A 144 20.90 14.85 5.41
N TRP A 145 20.63 15.09 4.12
CA TRP A 145 21.26 14.29 3.05
C TRP A 145 22.78 14.47 3.04
N ASN A 146 23.24 15.72 3.16
CA ASN A 146 24.66 16.04 3.07
C ASN A 146 25.46 15.60 4.30
N ARG A 147 24.81 15.22 5.41
CA ARG A 147 25.49 14.74 6.63
C ARG A 147 26.16 13.39 6.43
N SER A 148 25.57 12.56 5.57
CA SER A 148 25.87 11.14 5.39
C SER A 148 26.14 10.81 3.92
N GLU A 149 26.06 11.80 3.04
CA GLU A 149 26.05 11.63 1.58
C GLU A 149 24.99 10.61 1.11
N GLY A 150 23.88 10.51 1.85
CA GLY A 150 22.79 9.58 1.57
C GLY A 150 22.93 8.18 2.20
N ALA A 151 23.97 7.93 3.00
CA ALA A 151 24.23 6.59 3.57
C ALA A 151 23.15 6.12 4.56
N ASP A 152 22.43 7.04 5.19
CA ASP A 152 21.28 6.79 6.08
C ASP A 152 19.92 7.07 5.40
N HIS A 153 19.93 7.20 4.07
CA HIS A 153 18.74 7.38 3.25
C HIS A 153 18.37 6.10 2.54
N PHE A 154 17.08 5.80 2.50
CA PHE A 154 16.59 4.66 1.74
C PHE A 154 15.38 5.01 0.88
N PHE A 155 15.23 4.19 -0.15
CA PHE A 155 14.22 4.30 -1.19
C PHE A 155 13.60 2.92 -1.41
N VAL A 156 12.35 2.89 -1.86
CA VAL A 156 11.72 1.64 -2.31
C VAL A 156 11.66 1.67 -3.82
N THR A 157 12.44 0.80 -4.47
CA THR A 157 12.49 0.63 -5.92
C THR A 157 12.05 -0.79 -6.27
N PRO A 158 10.72 -1.07 -6.32
CA PRO A 158 10.20 -2.43 -6.35
C PRO A 158 10.30 -3.11 -7.72
N HIS A 159 10.94 -2.48 -8.70
CA HIS A 159 11.21 -3.09 -10.00
C HIS A 159 12.47 -3.96 -9.92
N ASP A 160 12.56 -4.93 -10.83
CA ASP A 160 13.64 -5.91 -10.98
C ASP A 160 15.06 -5.32 -11.06
N PHE A 161 15.22 -4.12 -11.63
CA PHE A 161 16.54 -3.45 -11.71
C PHE A 161 17.01 -2.70 -10.44
N GLY A 162 16.21 -2.64 -9.37
CA GLY A 162 16.60 -1.95 -8.13
C GLY A 162 17.07 -0.50 -8.34
N ALA A 163 18.29 -0.16 -7.95
CA ALA A 163 18.84 1.20 -8.09
C ALA A 163 19.36 1.54 -9.50
N CYS A 164 19.48 0.56 -10.40
CA CYS A 164 20.13 0.75 -11.71
C CYS A 164 19.22 1.39 -12.77
N PHE A 165 17.89 1.31 -12.60
CA PHE A 165 16.84 1.91 -13.46
C PHE A 165 16.93 1.69 -14.98
N HIS A 166 17.92 0.95 -15.47
CA HIS A 166 18.16 0.66 -16.89
C HIS A 166 18.94 -0.65 -17.02
N TYR A 167 18.84 -1.27 -18.20
CA TYR A 167 19.67 -2.42 -18.53
C TYR A 167 21.14 -1.98 -18.61
N GLN A 168 22.05 -2.70 -17.95
CA GLN A 168 23.47 -2.63 -18.29
C GLN A 168 23.68 -3.57 -19.49
N VAL A 169 23.44 -3.08 -20.71
CA VAL A 169 23.94 -3.78 -21.90
C VAL A 169 25.36 -3.28 -22.09
N GLU A 170 26.33 -4.13 -21.78
CA GLU A 170 27.68 -3.95 -22.29
C GLU A 170 27.57 -3.99 -23.81
N THR A 171 27.71 -2.83 -24.47
CA THR A 171 27.98 -2.83 -25.91
C THR A 171 29.28 -3.58 -26.12
N PRO A 172 29.29 -4.68 -26.89
CA PRO A 172 30.55 -5.30 -27.31
C PRO A 172 31.32 -4.22 -28.06
N VAL A 173 32.50 -3.90 -27.57
CA VAL A 173 33.42 -3.02 -28.28
C VAL A 173 33.87 -3.81 -29.51
N HIS A 174 33.33 -3.46 -30.68
CA HIS A 174 33.78 -3.98 -31.97
C HIS A 174 34.98 -3.16 -32.46
#